data_AF-A0A1S3WTM2-F1
#
_entry.id   AF-A0A1S3WTM2-F1
#
_cell.length_a   1.000
_cell.length_b   1.000
_cell.length_c   1.000
_cell.angle_alpha   90.00
_cell.angle_beta   90.00
_cell.angle_gamma   90.00
#
_symmetry.space_group_name_H-M   'P 1'
#
loop_
_entity.id
_entity.type
_entity.pdbx_description
1 polymer ?
#
loop_
_entity_poly.entity_id
_entity_poly.type
_entity_poly.pdbx_seq_one_letter_code
_entity_poly.pdbx_strand_id
1 'polypeptide(L)'
;MRLPVASATCSPTLPVRSRGQGHLVNLPDAKRPCVCWSVVAQGGLPAQYEVDVEGQGQLACLDCNHSHFILVDNGTHGSYGAEISLRTQLERFISQKTTSQDGPGMSIRIPTVCVVLEGGLGTLNTIHSAVSRGTPCVVVAGSGRVADVLAQVAGLPVGAITVALVQQKLAALFPETCEFTELCVLQWAKKIQDIVCSRQLLTIFREGRAGQQDVDVAILQALLKASCSHGHGGHKNWERQLQLAVAWNRVDLARSEIFTEERQWKPKELHSLTLEALRTNKPDFVRLFMESGVRLQDLATPDALQDLYSHLETKLHRARAGCPEGLPGGWQGVL
;
A
#
# COMPACT_ATOMS: atom_id res chain seq x y z
N MET A 1 19.54 -17.21 14.08
CA MET A 1 18.32 -17.06 14.91
C MET A 1 17.12 -17.49 14.07
N ARG A 2 16.48 -18.60 14.42
CA ARG A 2 15.26 -19.08 13.75
C ARG A 2 14.08 -18.36 14.38
N LEU A 3 13.33 -17.60 13.59
CA LEU A 3 12.04 -17.05 14.01
C LEU A 3 11.03 -18.22 14.08
N PRO A 4 10.27 -18.39 15.18
CA PRO A 4 9.17 -19.34 15.19
C PRO A 4 8.02 -18.78 14.34
N VAL A 5 7.71 -19.46 13.24
CA VAL A 5 6.51 -19.21 12.44
C VAL A 5 5.39 -20.07 13.03
N ALA A 6 4.45 -19.45 13.74
CA ALA A 6 3.22 -20.12 14.12
C ALA A 6 2.18 -19.89 13.02
N SER A 7 1.70 -20.95 12.39
CA SER A 7 0.55 -20.93 11.49
C SER A 7 -0.69 -21.39 12.26
N ALA A 8 -1.67 -20.51 12.41
CA ALA A 8 -2.98 -20.86 12.95
C ALA A 8 -3.95 -20.98 11.77
N THR A 9 -4.46 -22.19 11.52
CA THR A 9 -5.48 -22.43 10.50
C THR A 9 -6.86 -22.24 11.12
N CYS A 10 -7.55 -21.17 10.74
CA CYS A 10 -9.00 -21.08 10.89
C CYS A 10 -9.62 -21.66 9.61
N SER A 11 -10.44 -22.70 9.73
CA SER A 11 -11.07 -23.36 8.57
C SER A 11 -12.17 -22.48 7.98
N PRO A 12 -12.09 -22.06 6.70
CA PRO A 12 -13.24 -21.50 6.00
C PRO A 12 -13.88 -22.60 5.13
N THR A 13 -15.14 -22.94 5.41
CA THR A 13 -16.00 -23.56 4.40
C THR A 13 -16.31 -22.52 3.33
N LEU A 14 -15.42 -22.39 2.33
CA LEU A 14 -15.62 -21.93 0.94
C LEU A 14 -14.26 -21.54 0.31
N PRO A 15 -14.02 -21.81 -0.99
CA PRO A 15 -12.73 -21.57 -1.62
C PRO A 15 -12.57 -20.08 -1.95
N VAL A 16 -12.01 -19.31 -1.02
CA VAL A 16 -11.56 -17.95 -1.29
C VAL A 16 -10.06 -18.01 -1.59
N ARG A 17 -9.65 -17.61 -2.81
CA ARG A 17 -8.25 -17.34 -3.16
C ARG A 17 -7.71 -16.31 -2.15
N SER A 18 -6.94 -16.74 -1.16
CA SER A 18 -6.45 -15.87 -0.09
C SER A 18 -5.38 -14.92 -0.63
N ARG A 19 -5.68 -13.62 -0.65
CA ARG A 19 -4.67 -12.56 -0.66
C ARG A 19 -4.32 -12.29 0.81
N GLY A 20 -3.12 -12.67 1.23
CA GLY A 20 -2.71 -12.61 2.63
C GLY A 20 -2.65 -11.17 3.17
N GLN A 21 -3.45 -10.89 4.19
CA GLN A 21 -3.25 -9.75 5.10
C GLN A 21 -2.63 -10.30 6.39
N GLY A 22 -1.43 -9.83 6.73
CA GLY A 22 -0.74 -10.14 7.99
C GLY A 22 -0.89 -8.99 8.99
N HIS A 23 -1.12 -9.33 10.24
CA HIS A 23 -1.27 -8.36 11.32
C HIS A 23 -0.11 -8.51 12.32
N LEU A 24 0.56 -7.41 12.64
CA LEU A 24 1.55 -7.37 13.72
C LEU A 24 0.81 -7.04 15.01
N VAL A 25 0.93 -7.92 16.01
CA VAL A 25 0.34 -7.73 17.34
C VAL A 25 1.44 -7.81 18.39
N ASN A 26 1.35 -7.04 19.45
CA ASN A 26 2.25 -7.21 20.59
C ASN A 26 1.90 -8.50 21.36
N LEU A 27 2.91 -9.24 21.77
CA LEU A 27 2.79 -10.28 22.78
C LEU A 27 3.72 -10.00 23.94
N PRO A 28 3.24 -9.99 25.19
CA PRO A 28 4.10 -10.08 26.36
C PRO A 28 4.22 -11.52 26.89
N ASP A 29 5.33 -11.86 27.54
CA ASP A 29 5.52 -13.12 28.25
C ASP A 29 4.89 -13.14 29.67
N ALA A 30 4.37 -14.33 30.01
CA ALA A 30 3.91 -14.91 31.27
C ALA A 30 3.40 -14.01 32.44
N LYS A 31 2.09 -13.72 32.45
CA LYS A 31 1.14 -14.06 33.57
C LYS A 31 -0.27 -13.51 33.42
N ARG A 32 -0.51 -12.66 32.43
CA ARG A 32 -1.78 -12.25 31.81
C ARG A 32 -1.31 -11.41 30.63
N PRO A 33 -1.67 -11.65 29.37
CA PRO A 33 -1.06 -10.94 28.24
C PRO A 33 -2.00 -9.89 27.68
N CYS A 34 -1.47 -8.91 26.92
CA CYS A 34 -2.30 -7.91 26.22
C CYS A 34 -3.31 -8.54 25.24
N VAL A 35 -3.14 -9.82 24.96
CA VAL A 35 -4.07 -10.76 24.33
C VAL A 35 -4.12 -11.98 25.27
N CYS A 36 -5.27 -12.47 25.73
CA CYS A 36 -5.29 -13.64 26.62
C CYS A 36 -4.88 -14.96 25.93
N TRP A 37 -3.64 -15.44 26.11
CA TRP A 37 -3.16 -16.73 25.60
C TRP A 37 -2.14 -17.40 26.54
N SER A 38 -1.98 -18.72 26.42
CA SER A 38 -1.04 -19.53 27.22
C SER A 38 0.13 -20.02 26.37
N VAL A 39 1.38 -19.79 26.83
CA VAL A 39 2.60 -20.23 26.15
C VAL A 39 2.79 -21.75 26.30
N VAL A 40 2.91 -22.46 25.17
CA VAL A 40 3.26 -23.89 25.15
C VAL A 40 4.70 -24.05 24.63
N ALA A 41 5.61 -24.53 25.48
CA ALA A 41 7.05 -24.59 25.21
C ALA A 41 7.48 -25.48 24.03
N GLN A 42 6.61 -26.38 23.55
CA GLN A 42 6.94 -27.36 22.50
C GLN A 42 6.19 -27.18 21.17
N GLY A 43 5.58 -26.01 20.95
CA GLY A 43 4.74 -25.78 19.77
C GLY A 43 3.39 -26.48 19.91
N GLY A 44 2.33 -25.69 20.10
CA GLY A 44 0.98 -26.21 20.24
C GLY A 44 0.25 -26.20 18.91
N LEU A 45 0.36 -27.27 18.12
CA LEU A 45 -0.44 -27.44 16.90
C LEU A 45 -1.38 -28.64 17.07
N PRO A 46 -2.70 -28.49 16.84
CA PRO A 46 -3.43 -27.23 16.57
C PRO A 46 -3.68 -26.41 17.84
N ALA A 47 -3.33 -25.12 17.84
CA ALA A 47 -3.70 -24.18 18.89
C ALA A 47 -5.12 -23.66 18.65
N GLN A 48 -5.92 -23.65 19.71
CA GLN A 48 -7.24 -23.01 19.71
C GLN A 48 -7.17 -21.71 20.52
N TYR A 49 -7.80 -20.66 20.00
CA TYR A 49 -7.91 -19.36 20.63
C TYR A 49 -9.37 -18.95 20.63
N GLU A 50 -9.92 -18.70 21.82
CA GLU A 50 -11.28 -18.18 22.01
C GLU A 50 -11.21 -16.68 22.31
N VAL A 51 -12.07 -15.92 21.63
CA VAL A 51 -12.13 -14.46 21.78
C VAL A 51 -13.00 -14.12 22.98
N ASP A 52 -12.39 -13.59 24.05
CA ASP A 52 -13.10 -13.02 25.19
C ASP A 52 -12.93 -11.50 25.18
N VAL A 53 -14.00 -10.77 24.84
CA VAL A 53 -14.02 -9.30 24.74
C VAL A 53 -14.33 -8.64 26.09
N GLU A 54 -15.05 -9.33 26.97
CA GLU A 54 -15.60 -8.75 28.21
C GLU A 54 -14.61 -8.86 29.39
N GLY A 55 -13.74 -9.89 29.39
CA GLY A 55 -12.80 -10.16 30.47
C GLY A 55 -11.44 -9.45 30.40
N GLN A 56 -11.20 -8.60 29.38
CA GLN A 56 -9.84 -8.13 29.05
C GLN A 56 -9.36 -6.87 29.78
N GLY A 57 -10.25 -6.10 30.42
CA GLY A 57 -9.86 -4.88 31.11
C GLY A 57 -9.21 -3.86 30.16
N GLN A 58 -7.92 -3.58 30.35
CA GLN A 58 -7.14 -2.61 29.53
C GLN A 58 -6.43 -3.24 28.32
N LEU A 59 -6.73 -4.50 28.01
CA LEU A 59 -6.05 -5.31 26.99
C LEU A 59 -6.97 -5.51 25.76
N ALA A 60 -6.45 -6.06 24.66
CA ALA A 60 -7.17 -6.16 23.39
C ALA A 60 -7.15 -7.58 22.79
N CYS A 61 -8.25 -7.99 22.16
CA CYS A 61 -8.35 -9.27 21.46
C CYS A 61 -7.54 -9.30 20.16
N LEU A 62 -7.17 -10.51 19.73
CA LEU A 62 -6.77 -10.74 18.33
C LEU A 62 -8.00 -10.73 17.42
N ASP A 63 -7.86 -10.13 16.23
CA ASP A 63 -8.91 -10.15 15.21
C ASP A 63 -8.88 -11.48 14.42
N CYS A 64 -10.02 -12.18 14.43
CA CYS A 64 -10.22 -13.46 13.75
C CYS A 64 -10.17 -13.40 12.22
N ASN A 65 -10.24 -12.22 11.60
CA ASN A 65 -10.25 -12.05 10.15
C ASN A 65 -8.84 -12.02 9.53
N HIS A 66 -7.79 -12.12 10.36
CA HIS A 66 -6.42 -12.14 9.87
C HIS A 66 -5.93 -13.54 9.52
N SER A 67 -5.12 -13.60 8.45
CA SER A 67 -4.53 -14.86 7.97
C SER A 67 -3.24 -15.22 8.69
N HIS A 68 -2.51 -14.23 9.20
CA HIS A 68 -1.20 -14.40 9.83
C HIS A 68 -1.04 -13.40 10.97
N PHE A 69 -0.38 -13.83 12.04
CA PHE A 69 -0.02 -12.98 13.17
C PHE A 69 1.50 -12.96 13.36
N ILE A 70 2.07 -11.76 13.50
CA ILE A 70 3.46 -11.57 13.94
C ILE A 70 3.40 -10.97 15.31
N LEU A 71 3.99 -11.67 16.26
CA LEU A 71 3.83 -11.37 17.67
C LEU A 71 5.12 -10.78 18.26
N VAL A 72 5.07 -9.56 18.80
CA VAL A 72 6.25 -8.79 19.23
C VAL A 72 6.30 -8.64 20.74
N ASP A 73 7.38 -9.13 21.35
CA ASP A 73 7.59 -9.06 22.80
C ASP A 73 8.72 -8.10 23.18
N ASN A 74 8.45 -7.26 24.16
CA ASN A 74 9.39 -6.34 24.78
C ASN A 74 9.60 -6.61 26.29
N GLY A 75 9.02 -7.69 26.83
CA GLY A 75 9.10 -8.09 28.22
C GLY A 75 8.27 -7.25 29.19
N THR A 76 7.40 -6.36 28.70
CA THR A 76 6.56 -5.48 29.54
C THR A 76 5.08 -5.83 29.43
N HIS A 77 4.33 -5.62 30.51
CA HIS A 77 2.89 -5.92 30.55
C HIS A 77 2.05 -4.64 30.41
N GLY A 78 0.99 -4.69 29.58
CA GLY A 78 0.02 -3.61 29.44
C GLY A 78 0.55 -2.33 28.76
N SER A 79 1.74 -2.38 28.15
CA SER A 79 2.29 -1.27 27.40
C SER A 79 1.95 -1.38 25.90
N TYR A 80 1.61 -0.25 25.29
CA TYR A 80 1.28 -0.15 23.87
C TYR A 80 2.46 0.40 23.08
N GLY A 81 2.58 -0.01 21.80
CA GLY A 81 3.50 0.60 20.84
C GLY A 81 4.87 -0.08 20.68
N ALA A 82 5.08 -1.26 21.28
CA ALA A 82 6.32 -2.02 21.10
C ALA A 82 6.54 -2.49 19.65
N GLU A 83 5.45 -2.74 18.92
CA GLU A 83 5.43 -3.15 17.52
C GLU A 83 5.87 -2.05 16.55
N ILE A 84 5.77 -0.77 16.95
CA ILE A 84 5.95 0.38 16.05
C ILE A 84 7.34 0.36 15.40
N SER A 85 8.37 0.03 16.18
CA SER A 85 9.75 -0.04 15.70
C SER A 85 9.94 -1.17 14.69
N LEU A 86 9.50 -2.38 15.02
CA LEU A 86 9.61 -3.55 14.15
C LEU A 86 8.80 -3.33 12.85
N ARG A 87 7.56 -2.87 12.97
CA ARG A 87 6.69 -2.56 11.84
C ARG A 87 7.35 -1.58 10.89
N THR A 88 7.90 -0.48 11.41
CA THR A 88 8.60 0.53 10.62
C THR A 88 9.80 -0.06 9.86
N GLN A 89 10.60 -0.91 10.51
CA GLN A 89 11.77 -1.54 9.89
C GLN A 89 11.36 -2.57 8.83
N LEU A 90 10.32 -3.36 9.10
CA LEU A 90 9.80 -4.36 8.19
C LEU A 90 9.21 -3.72 6.92
N GLU A 91 8.37 -2.69 7.08
CA GLU A 91 7.81 -1.91 5.97
C GLU A 91 8.93 -1.34 5.08
N ARG A 92 9.99 -0.79 5.71
CA ARG A 92 11.17 -0.27 5.00
C ARG A 92 11.94 -1.35 4.26
N PHE A 93 12.09 -2.53 4.86
CA PHE A 93 12.79 -3.64 4.22
C PHE A 93 12.01 -4.14 2.99
N ILE A 94 10.69 -4.26 3.11
CA ILE A 94 9.81 -4.67 2.01
C ILE A 94 9.82 -3.64 0.88
N SER A 95 9.75 -2.34 1.20
CA SER A 95 9.73 -1.28 0.18
C SER A 95 11.03 -1.18 -0.63
N GLN A 96 12.13 -1.75 -0.13
CA GLN A 96 13.42 -1.81 -0.83
C GLN A 96 13.54 -3.02 -1.75
N LYS A 97 12.64 -4.01 -1.64
CA LYS A 97 12.62 -5.15 -2.55
C LYS A 97 12.08 -4.70 -3.91
N THR A 98 12.66 -5.29 -4.95
CA THR A 98 12.25 -5.09 -6.34
C THR A 98 11.46 -6.31 -6.80
N THR A 99 10.29 -6.08 -7.37
CA THR A 99 9.50 -7.13 -8.01
C THR A 99 9.96 -7.25 -9.46
N SER A 100 10.38 -8.45 -9.88
CA SER A 100 10.75 -8.78 -11.26
C SER A 100 9.65 -9.57 -12.01
N GLN A 101 8.42 -9.60 -11.48
CA GLN A 101 7.34 -10.41 -12.04
C GLN A 101 6.91 -9.99 -13.46
N ASP A 102 7.16 -8.74 -13.87
CA ASP A 102 6.68 -8.17 -15.14
C ASP A 102 7.80 -8.04 -16.20
N GLY A 103 8.70 -9.02 -16.27
CA GLY A 103 9.66 -9.17 -17.37
C GLY A 103 11.01 -8.43 -17.21
N PRO A 104 12.00 -8.74 -18.07
CA PRO A 104 13.40 -8.29 -17.94
C PRO A 104 13.65 -6.78 -18.10
N GLY A 105 12.63 -5.95 -18.30
CA GLY A 105 12.76 -4.50 -18.51
C GLY A 105 12.26 -3.60 -17.38
N MET A 106 11.58 -4.16 -16.36
CA MET A 106 10.80 -3.36 -15.41
C MET A 106 11.12 -3.74 -13.96
N SER A 107 12.20 -3.19 -13.41
CA SER A 107 12.55 -3.39 -11.99
C SER A 107 11.92 -2.30 -11.11
N ILE A 108 10.70 -2.55 -10.64
CA ILE A 108 9.98 -1.60 -9.79
C ILE A 108 10.17 -1.99 -8.32
N ARG A 109 10.53 -1.00 -7.48
CA ARG A 109 10.50 -1.16 -6.02
C ARG A 109 9.07 -1.22 -5.54
N ILE A 110 8.78 -2.11 -4.59
CA ILE A 110 7.43 -2.27 -4.02
C ILE A 110 6.96 -0.92 -3.43
N PRO A 111 5.90 -0.31 -4.00
CA PRO A 111 5.37 0.95 -3.48
C PRO A 111 4.66 0.70 -2.15
N THR A 112 4.87 1.59 -1.17
CA THR A 112 4.17 1.56 0.11
C THR A 112 3.34 2.82 0.29
N VAL A 113 2.19 2.67 0.94
CA VAL A 113 1.25 3.75 1.23
C VAL A 113 0.72 3.57 2.65
N CYS A 114 0.55 4.68 3.36
CA CYS A 114 -0.09 4.70 4.67
C CYS A 114 -1.52 5.23 4.50
N VAL A 115 -2.52 4.46 4.92
CA VAL A 115 -3.92 4.92 4.92
C VAL A 115 -4.32 5.19 6.37
N VAL A 116 -4.89 6.36 6.60
CA VAL A 116 -5.28 6.83 7.93
C VAL A 116 -6.79 7.00 7.97
N LEU A 117 -7.41 6.19 8.83
CA LEU A 117 -8.79 6.35 9.27
C LEU A 117 -8.77 6.67 10.76
N GLU A 118 -9.48 7.74 11.14
CA GLU A 118 -9.45 8.30 12.48
C GLU A 118 -8.01 8.55 13.01
N GLY A 119 -7.68 7.96 14.15
CA GLY A 119 -6.38 8.05 14.80
C GLY A 119 -6.45 8.61 16.21
N GLY A 120 -5.59 8.10 17.08
CA GLY A 120 -5.35 8.62 18.42
C GLY A 120 -4.07 9.44 18.48
N LEU A 121 -3.59 9.75 19.70
CA LEU A 121 -2.45 10.64 19.87
C LEU A 121 -1.14 10.11 19.27
N GLY A 122 -0.95 8.79 19.29
CA GLY A 122 0.19 8.13 18.66
C GLY A 122 0.14 8.12 17.14
N THR A 123 -1.05 8.25 16.54
CA THR A 123 -1.23 8.14 15.08
C THR A 123 -0.54 9.29 14.35
N LEU A 124 -0.55 10.51 14.91
CA LEU A 124 0.18 11.64 14.31
C LEU A 124 1.68 11.36 14.21
N ASN A 125 2.27 10.68 15.21
CA ASN A 125 3.69 10.30 15.19
C ASN A 125 3.98 9.31 14.06
N THR A 126 3.09 8.33 13.87
CA THR A 126 3.18 7.35 12.78
C THR A 126 3.11 8.02 11.42
N ILE A 127 2.19 8.98 11.23
CA ILE A 127 2.04 9.73 9.98
C ILE A 127 3.28 10.59 9.72
N HIS A 128 3.72 11.37 10.71
CA HIS A 128 4.93 12.22 10.59
C HIS A 128 6.15 11.37 10.24
N SER A 129 6.28 10.21 10.87
CA SER A 129 7.35 9.25 10.60
C SER A 129 7.28 8.65 9.19
N ALA A 130 6.08 8.33 8.70
CA ALA A 130 5.87 7.80 7.35
C ALA A 130 6.21 8.86 6.28
N VAL A 131 5.69 10.08 6.43
CA VAL A 131 5.95 11.20 5.51
C VAL A 131 7.44 11.56 5.49
N SER A 132 8.09 11.61 6.66
CA SER A 132 9.54 11.87 6.77
C SER A 132 10.39 10.82 6.05
N ARG A 133 9.88 9.60 5.87
CA ARG A 133 10.52 8.51 5.11
C ARG A 133 10.18 8.50 3.62
N GLY A 134 9.35 9.44 3.16
CA GLY A 134 8.90 9.49 1.77
C GLY A 134 7.73 8.57 1.45
N THR A 135 7.07 8.00 2.46
CA THR A 135 5.86 7.17 2.26
C THR A 135 4.64 8.09 2.11
N PRO A 136 3.88 8.01 1.00
CA PRO A 136 2.64 8.76 0.86
C PRO A 136 1.60 8.33 1.89
N CYS A 137 0.85 9.31 2.38
CA CYS A 137 -0.23 9.16 3.34
C CYS A 137 -1.56 9.61 2.71
N VAL A 138 -2.54 8.70 2.72
CA VAL A 138 -3.93 8.98 2.35
C VAL A 138 -4.73 9.13 3.64
N VAL A 139 -5.28 10.32 3.84
CA VAL A 139 -6.10 10.64 5.02
C VAL A 139 -7.55 10.70 4.60
N VAL A 140 -8.40 9.91 5.26
CA VAL A 140 -9.84 9.88 5.03
C VAL A 140 -10.51 10.98 5.85
N ALA A 141 -10.89 12.05 5.20
CA ALA A 141 -11.62 13.15 5.81
C ALA A 141 -13.07 12.75 6.12
N GLY A 142 -13.55 13.18 7.29
CA GLY A 142 -14.82 12.76 7.86
C GLY A 142 -14.73 11.48 8.68
N SER A 143 -13.55 10.83 8.73
CA SER A 143 -13.38 9.64 9.57
C SER A 143 -13.30 10.00 11.06
N GLY A 144 -12.75 11.17 11.41
CA GLY A 144 -12.69 11.67 12.80
C GLY A 144 -11.27 11.91 13.34
N ARG A 145 -11.20 12.46 14.55
CA ARG A 145 -9.96 12.61 15.36
C ARG A 145 -8.75 13.17 14.58
N VAL A 146 -7.60 12.48 14.56
CA VAL A 146 -6.37 12.97 13.90
C VAL A 146 -6.56 13.17 12.40
N ALA A 147 -7.27 12.25 11.72
CA ALA A 147 -7.52 12.34 10.29
C ALA A 147 -8.25 13.65 9.93
N ASP A 148 -9.26 14.04 10.72
CA ASP A 148 -10.01 15.27 10.48
C ASP A 148 -9.23 16.54 10.82
N VAL A 149 -8.40 16.51 11.87
CA VAL A 149 -7.47 17.61 12.15
C VAL A 149 -6.60 17.86 10.91
N LEU A 150 -5.98 16.79 10.38
CA LEU A 150 -5.12 16.87 9.19
C LEU A 150 -5.90 17.30 7.94
N ALA A 151 -7.10 16.77 7.71
CA ALA A 151 -7.93 17.10 6.56
C ALA A 151 -8.35 18.58 6.53
N GLN A 152 -8.57 19.19 7.70
CA GLN A 152 -8.95 20.59 7.82
C GLN A 152 -7.76 21.54 7.61
N VAL A 153 -6.56 21.16 8.05
CA VAL A 153 -5.35 22.01 7.93
C VAL A 153 -4.56 21.78 6.63
N ALA A 154 -4.76 20.66 5.94
CA ALA A 154 -4.03 20.30 4.73
C ALA A 154 -4.14 21.32 3.59
N GLY A 155 -5.24 22.07 3.51
CA GLY A 155 -5.45 23.12 2.51
C GLY A 155 -4.81 24.48 2.86
N LEU A 156 -4.37 24.66 4.11
CA LEU A 156 -3.85 25.94 4.58
C LEU A 156 -2.37 26.12 4.20
N PRO A 157 -1.89 27.37 4.03
CA PRO A 157 -0.46 27.63 3.95
C PRO A 157 0.22 27.27 5.28
N VAL A 158 1.46 26.77 5.23
CA VAL A 158 2.18 26.27 6.42
C VAL A 158 2.28 27.35 7.51
N GLY A 159 2.47 28.62 7.13
CA GLY A 159 2.53 29.75 8.07
C GLY A 159 1.22 30.08 8.79
N ALA A 160 0.07 29.63 8.28
CA ALA A 160 -1.23 29.83 8.94
C ALA A 160 -1.53 28.76 10.00
N ILE A 161 -0.73 27.69 10.06
CA ILE A 161 -0.90 26.62 11.05
C ILE A 161 -0.25 27.07 12.35
N THR A 162 -1.02 27.78 13.18
CA THR A 162 -0.57 28.27 14.49
C THR A 162 -0.92 27.29 15.60
N VAL A 163 -0.25 27.42 16.74
CA VAL A 163 -0.53 26.63 17.96
C VAL A 163 -1.99 26.81 18.40
N ALA A 164 -2.49 28.05 18.35
CA ALA A 164 -3.88 28.36 18.70
C ALA A 164 -4.89 27.65 17.80
N LEU A 165 -4.63 27.60 16.49
CA LEU A 165 -5.49 26.88 15.55
C LEU A 165 -5.49 25.37 15.86
N VAL A 166 -4.31 24.78 16.08
CA VAL A 166 -4.19 23.36 16.39
C VAL A 166 -4.87 23.02 17.72
N GLN A 167 -4.69 23.86 18.74
CA GLN A 167 -5.36 23.71 20.04
C GLN A 167 -6.88 23.73 19.90
N GLN A 168 -7.42 24.68 19.11
CA GLN A 168 -8.85 24.76 18.83
C GLN A 168 -9.38 23.50 18.16
N LYS A 169 -8.65 22.96 17.17
CA LYS A 169 -9.05 21.74 16.45
C LYS A 169 -8.94 20.49 17.33
N LEU A 170 -7.94 20.41 18.19
CA LEU A 170 -7.80 19.31 19.14
C LEU A 170 -8.93 19.30 20.17
N ALA A 171 -9.26 20.47 20.76
CA ALA A 171 -10.35 20.58 21.71
C ALA A 171 -11.71 20.18 21.09
N ALA A 172 -11.94 20.49 19.82
CA ALA A 172 -13.18 20.15 19.13
C ALA A 172 -13.28 18.65 18.79
N LEU A 173 -12.18 17.99 18.45
CA LEU A 173 -12.16 16.61 17.92
C LEU A 173 -11.71 15.55 18.94
N PHE A 174 -11.22 15.98 20.12
CA PHE A 174 -10.82 15.13 21.24
C PHE A 174 -11.47 15.60 22.56
N PRO A 175 -12.81 15.57 22.68
CA PRO A 175 -13.50 16.08 23.88
C PRO A 175 -13.17 15.29 25.15
N GLU A 176 -12.82 14.00 25.04
CA GLU A 176 -12.58 13.11 26.19
C GLU A 176 -11.13 13.11 26.69
N THR A 177 -10.18 13.72 25.97
CA THR A 177 -8.72 13.61 26.24
C THR A 177 -8.09 14.93 26.75
N CYS A 178 -8.88 15.77 27.42
CA CYS A 178 -8.64 17.21 27.63
C CYS A 178 -7.41 17.65 28.47
N GLU A 179 -6.43 16.80 28.76
CA GLU A 179 -5.17 17.23 29.42
C GLU A 179 -3.99 17.26 28.44
N PHE A 180 -4.09 18.08 27.39
CA PHE A 180 -2.93 18.39 26.56
C PHE A 180 -2.07 19.44 27.25
N THR A 181 -0.84 19.08 27.63
CA THR A 181 0.17 20.05 28.05
C THR A 181 0.49 21.01 26.91
N GLU A 182 0.78 22.29 27.18
CA GLU A 182 1.19 23.27 26.15
C GLU A 182 2.34 22.77 25.27
N LEU A 183 3.30 22.08 25.90
CA LEU A 183 4.44 21.45 25.22
C LEU A 183 3.99 20.40 24.18
N CYS A 184 2.93 19.65 24.47
CA CYS A 184 2.39 18.65 23.56
C CYS A 184 1.73 19.31 22.34
N VAL A 185 0.94 20.36 22.54
CA VAL A 185 0.29 21.11 21.46
C VAL A 185 1.33 21.76 20.54
N LEU A 186 2.41 22.30 21.11
CA LEU A 186 3.55 22.84 20.35
C LEU A 186 4.19 21.77 19.45
N GLN A 187 4.44 20.58 20.00
CA GLN A 187 5.00 19.46 19.23
C GLN A 187 4.06 19.00 18.12
N TRP A 188 2.75 18.97 18.39
CA TRP A 188 1.73 18.63 17.40
C TRP A 188 1.67 19.64 16.27
N ALA A 189 1.65 20.93 16.59
CA ALA A 189 1.65 21.98 15.59
C ALA A 189 2.86 21.87 14.66
N LYS A 190 4.05 21.64 15.22
CA LYS A 190 5.27 21.41 14.44
C LYS A 190 5.15 20.19 13.52
N LYS A 191 4.68 19.05 14.04
CA LYS A 191 4.51 17.81 13.25
C LYS A 191 3.50 18.01 12.12
N ILE A 192 2.40 18.70 12.38
CA ILE A 192 1.38 19.02 11.37
C ILE A 192 1.98 19.94 10.30
N GLN A 193 2.74 20.97 10.69
CA GLN A 193 3.44 21.85 9.74
C GLN A 193 4.39 21.06 8.84
N ASP A 194 5.21 20.15 9.40
CA ASP A 194 6.13 19.31 8.64
C ASP A 194 5.39 18.41 7.63
N ILE A 195 4.27 17.81 8.05
CA ILE A 195 3.43 16.96 7.19
C ILE A 195 2.82 17.79 6.05
N VAL A 196 2.24 18.94 6.36
CA VAL A 196 1.60 19.82 5.36
C VAL A 196 2.62 20.48 4.43
N CYS A 197 3.86 20.67 4.89
CA CYS A 197 4.98 21.11 4.03
C CYS A 197 5.26 20.10 2.91
N SER A 198 5.11 18.80 3.20
CA SER A 198 5.30 17.70 2.25
C SER A 198 4.05 17.41 1.40
N ARG A 199 3.48 18.42 0.73
CA ARG A 199 2.20 18.35 -0.02
C ARG A 199 2.11 17.22 -1.05
N GLN A 200 3.24 16.79 -1.61
CA GLN A 200 3.32 15.70 -2.58
C GLN A 200 3.08 14.31 -1.98
N LEU A 201 3.27 14.15 -0.67
CA LEU A 201 3.08 12.89 0.05
C LEU A 201 1.75 12.85 0.80
N LEU A 202 1.06 13.98 0.95
CA LEU A 202 -0.24 14.04 1.61
C LEU A 202 -1.37 14.09 0.58
N THR A 203 -2.31 13.16 0.70
CA THR A 203 -3.54 13.10 -0.11
C THR A 203 -4.74 13.03 0.82
N ILE A 204 -5.70 13.94 0.65
CA ILE A 204 -6.93 13.97 1.44
C ILE A 204 -8.05 13.37 0.60
N PHE A 205 -8.57 12.23 1.04
CA PHE A 205 -9.76 11.62 0.47
C PHE A 205 -10.99 12.13 1.22
N ARG A 206 -12.02 12.59 0.50
CA ARG A 206 -13.32 12.99 1.07
C ARG A 206 -14.38 12.06 0.53
N GLU A 207 -15.35 11.66 1.33
CA GLU A 207 -16.48 10.87 0.85
C GLU A 207 -17.65 11.80 0.47
N GLY A 208 -18.40 11.48 -0.58
CA GLY A 208 -19.74 12.06 -0.77
C GLY A 208 -19.91 13.24 -1.74
N ARG A 209 -18.98 13.53 -2.66
CA ARG A 209 -19.28 14.42 -3.80
C ARG A 209 -19.56 13.63 -5.07
N ALA A 210 -20.63 13.98 -5.78
CA ALA A 210 -20.91 13.46 -7.12
C ALA A 210 -19.69 13.74 -8.03
N GLY A 211 -19.02 12.69 -8.51
CA GLY A 211 -17.79 12.76 -9.30
C GLY A 211 -16.49 12.46 -8.54
N GLN A 212 -16.53 12.08 -7.26
CA GLN A 212 -15.34 11.57 -6.58
C GLN A 212 -15.01 10.14 -6.99
N GLN A 213 -13.71 9.91 -7.20
CA GLN A 213 -13.15 8.61 -7.51
C GLN A 213 -13.16 7.74 -6.25
N ASP A 214 -13.24 6.41 -6.42
CA ASP A 214 -13.20 5.45 -5.33
C ASP A 214 -11.87 5.52 -4.53
N VAL A 215 -11.87 4.95 -3.32
CA VAL A 215 -10.72 4.99 -2.39
C VAL A 215 -9.45 4.39 -3.02
N ASP A 216 -9.60 3.34 -3.83
CA ASP A 216 -8.50 2.70 -4.55
C ASP A 216 -7.82 3.70 -5.50
N VAL A 217 -8.59 4.52 -6.20
CA VAL A 217 -8.07 5.53 -7.12
C VAL A 217 -7.28 6.59 -6.35
N ALA A 218 -7.81 7.05 -5.21
CA ALA A 218 -7.10 7.99 -4.35
C ALA A 218 -5.78 7.43 -3.81
N ILE A 219 -5.74 6.13 -3.48
CA ILE A 219 -4.51 5.44 -3.07
C ILE A 219 -3.49 5.41 -4.21
N LEU A 220 -3.93 5.03 -5.42
CA LEU A 220 -3.04 4.94 -6.57
C LEU A 220 -2.54 6.32 -7.02
N GLN A 221 -3.40 7.35 -6.99
CA GLN A 221 -3.01 8.74 -7.22
C GLN A 221 -1.97 9.22 -6.21
N ALA A 222 -2.13 8.89 -4.92
CA ALA A 222 -1.15 9.25 -3.90
C ALA A 222 0.23 8.64 -4.18
N LEU A 223 0.27 7.38 -4.64
CA LEU A 223 1.50 6.71 -5.05
C LEU A 223 2.13 7.33 -6.30
N LEU A 224 1.32 7.69 -7.30
CA LEU A 224 1.78 8.38 -8.51
C LEU A 224 2.33 9.76 -8.18
N LYS A 225 1.63 10.55 -7.36
CA LYS A 225 2.03 11.89 -6.91
C LYS A 225 3.33 11.87 -6.12
N ALA A 226 3.50 10.90 -5.21
CA ALA A 226 4.73 10.73 -4.45
C ALA A 226 5.93 10.41 -5.36
N SER A 227 5.70 9.60 -6.39
CA SER A 227 6.73 9.20 -7.36
C SER A 227 7.28 10.37 -8.19
N CYS A 228 6.55 11.49 -8.31
CA CYS A 228 7.04 12.72 -8.95
C CYS A 228 8.15 13.43 -8.18
N SER A 229 8.27 13.20 -6.88
CA SER A 229 9.11 14.01 -5.99
C SER A 229 10.51 13.44 -5.74
N HIS A 230 10.73 12.18 -6.12
CA HIS A 230 11.98 11.48 -5.86
C HIS A 230 13.07 11.85 -6.88
N GLY A 231 13.63 13.05 -6.75
CA GLY A 231 15.07 13.38 -6.87
C GLY A 231 15.87 12.97 -8.11
N HIS A 232 15.25 12.40 -9.14
CA HIS A 232 15.92 12.06 -10.40
C HIS A 232 15.31 12.91 -11.49
N GLY A 233 16.17 13.63 -12.24
CA GLY A 233 15.78 14.65 -13.22
C GLY A 233 14.57 14.24 -14.08
N GLY A 234 13.73 15.23 -14.39
CA GLY A 234 12.32 15.10 -14.79
C GLY A 234 11.95 14.06 -15.87
N HIS A 235 12.92 13.51 -16.61
CA HIS A 235 12.70 12.38 -17.51
C HIS A 235 12.39 11.04 -16.80
N LYS A 236 12.86 10.80 -15.58
CA LYS A 236 12.66 9.49 -14.89
C LYS A 236 11.35 9.37 -14.10
N ASN A 237 10.68 10.49 -13.84
CA ASN A 237 9.52 10.51 -12.95
C ASN A 237 8.27 9.92 -13.61
N TRP A 238 7.99 10.32 -14.85
CA TRP A 238 6.84 9.80 -15.59
C TRP A 238 7.02 8.35 -16.02
N GLU A 239 8.25 7.94 -16.33
CA GLU A 239 8.55 6.58 -16.75
C GLU A 239 8.16 5.64 -15.60
N ARG A 240 8.55 5.98 -14.38
CA ARG A 240 8.17 5.23 -13.18
C ARG A 240 6.66 5.25 -12.91
N GLN A 241 6.00 6.39 -13.10
CA GLN A 241 4.55 6.49 -12.96
C GLN A 241 3.80 5.63 -13.97
N LEU A 242 4.23 5.65 -15.23
CA LEU A 242 3.62 4.86 -16.29
C LEU A 242 3.93 3.38 -16.09
N GLN A 243 5.12 3.06 -15.62
CA GLN A 243 5.50 1.72 -15.20
C GLN A 243 4.55 1.20 -14.10
N LEU A 244 4.28 2.00 -13.06
CA LEU A 244 3.32 1.63 -12.02
C LEU A 244 1.89 1.47 -12.56
N ALA A 245 1.42 2.40 -13.39
CA ALA A 245 0.08 2.33 -13.98
C ALA A 245 -0.11 1.08 -14.86
N VAL A 246 0.91 0.73 -15.67
CA VAL A 246 0.93 -0.50 -16.47
C VAL A 246 0.94 -1.71 -15.54
N ALA A 247 1.80 -1.76 -14.52
CA ALA A 247 1.87 -2.87 -13.56
C ALA A 247 0.52 -3.10 -12.85
N TRP A 248 -0.16 -2.03 -12.43
CA TRP A 248 -1.49 -2.08 -11.81
C TRP A 248 -2.63 -2.34 -12.80
N ASN A 249 -2.37 -2.30 -14.10
CA ASN A 249 -3.38 -2.38 -15.16
C ASN A 249 -4.48 -1.30 -15.02
N ARG A 250 -4.09 -0.06 -14.70
CA ARG A 250 -4.99 1.09 -14.53
C ARG A 250 -4.78 2.15 -15.60
N VAL A 251 -5.39 1.90 -16.77
CA VAL A 251 -5.30 2.78 -17.95
C VAL A 251 -6.00 4.12 -17.74
N ASP A 252 -7.07 4.13 -16.94
CA ASP A 252 -7.82 5.31 -16.54
C ASP A 252 -6.92 6.34 -15.84
N LEU A 253 -6.11 5.88 -14.89
CA LEU A 253 -5.13 6.71 -14.20
C LEU A 253 -4.00 7.19 -15.11
N ALA A 254 -3.54 6.34 -16.03
CA ALA A 254 -2.55 6.77 -17.00
C ALA A 254 -3.10 7.90 -17.88
N ARG A 255 -4.34 7.78 -18.34
CA ARG A 255 -5.03 8.80 -19.14
C ARG A 255 -5.20 10.12 -18.39
N SER A 256 -5.68 10.08 -17.14
CA SER A 256 -5.96 11.31 -16.38
C SER A 256 -4.71 11.99 -15.82
N GLU A 257 -3.74 11.23 -15.32
CA GLU A 257 -2.61 11.79 -14.57
C GLU A 257 -1.30 11.92 -15.38
N ILE A 258 -1.12 11.11 -16.43
CA ILE A 258 0.17 11.01 -17.16
C ILE A 258 0.05 11.56 -18.57
N PHE A 259 -1.00 11.20 -19.30
CA PHE A 259 -1.26 11.62 -20.68
C PHE A 259 -2.13 12.89 -20.72
N THR A 260 -1.65 13.98 -20.11
CA THR A 260 -2.31 15.28 -20.15
C THR A 260 -2.06 16.02 -21.47
N GLU A 261 -2.98 16.89 -21.88
CA GLU A 261 -2.93 17.62 -23.16
C GLU A 261 -1.68 18.52 -23.31
N GLU A 262 -1.09 18.91 -22.19
CA GLU A 262 0.09 19.78 -22.13
C GLU A 262 1.37 19.06 -22.59
N ARG A 263 1.36 17.72 -22.65
CA ARG A 263 2.58 16.92 -22.84
C ARG A 263 2.68 16.30 -24.23
N GLN A 264 3.76 16.62 -24.93
CA GLN A 264 4.12 15.99 -26.20
C GLN A 264 4.93 14.71 -25.99
N TRP A 265 4.41 13.59 -26.50
CA TRP A 265 5.05 12.28 -26.42
C TRP A 265 5.91 12.00 -27.65
N LYS A 266 7.13 11.51 -27.42
CA LYS A 266 7.95 10.95 -28.50
C LYS A 266 7.64 9.45 -28.60
N PRO A 267 7.24 8.92 -29.77
CA PRO A 267 6.88 7.51 -29.90
C PRO A 267 7.96 6.55 -29.37
N LYS A 268 9.23 6.85 -29.63
CA LYS A 268 10.39 6.06 -29.18
C LYS A 268 10.44 5.86 -27.66
N GLU A 269 9.95 6.81 -26.87
CA GLU A 269 9.93 6.73 -25.41
C GLU A 269 8.90 5.72 -24.89
N LEU A 270 7.84 5.48 -25.68
CA LEU A 270 6.76 4.55 -25.34
C LEU A 270 6.98 3.13 -25.87
N HIS A 271 7.98 2.92 -26.74
CA HIS A 271 8.19 1.64 -27.41
C HIS A 271 8.43 0.49 -26.43
N SER A 272 9.33 0.69 -25.45
CA SER A 272 9.63 -0.32 -24.41
C SER A 272 8.38 -0.71 -23.61
N LEU A 273 7.59 0.28 -23.20
CA LEU A 273 6.35 0.06 -22.42
C LEU A 273 5.23 -0.56 -23.27
N THR A 274 5.20 -0.29 -24.58
CA THR A 274 4.25 -0.91 -25.50
C THR A 274 4.54 -2.39 -25.68
N LEU A 275 5.82 -2.76 -25.85
CA LEU A 275 6.24 -4.17 -25.90
C LEU A 275 5.92 -4.90 -24.58
N GLU A 276 6.08 -4.24 -23.45
CA GLU A 276 5.73 -4.81 -22.15
C GLU A 276 4.20 -4.97 -21.97
N ALA A 277 3.40 -3.99 -22.42
CA ALA A 277 1.95 -4.10 -22.43
C ALA A 277 1.47 -5.26 -23.32
N LEU A 278 2.13 -5.49 -24.46
CA LEU A 278 1.88 -6.65 -25.33
C LEU A 278 2.24 -7.97 -24.62
N ARG A 279 3.43 -8.04 -24.00
CA ARG A 279 3.90 -9.22 -23.25
C ARG A 279 2.95 -9.59 -22.11
N THR A 280 2.44 -8.59 -21.40
CA THR A 280 1.54 -8.77 -20.25
C THR A 280 0.06 -8.83 -20.61
N ASN A 281 -0.29 -8.78 -21.91
CA ASN A 281 -1.66 -8.81 -22.42
C ASN A 281 -2.56 -7.69 -21.86
N LYS A 282 -2.12 -6.44 -21.99
CA LYS A 282 -2.82 -5.23 -21.52
C LYS A 282 -3.28 -4.39 -22.72
N PRO A 283 -4.36 -4.77 -23.43
CA PRO A 283 -4.75 -4.18 -24.70
C PRO A 283 -5.16 -2.69 -24.60
N ASP A 284 -5.75 -2.27 -23.48
CA ASP A 284 -6.16 -0.87 -23.31
C ASP A 284 -4.97 0.09 -23.22
N PHE A 285 -3.84 -0.37 -22.66
CA PHE A 285 -2.59 0.38 -22.70
C PHE A 285 -2.00 0.44 -24.11
N VAL A 286 -2.06 -0.66 -24.87
CA VAL A 286 -1.62 -0.66 -26.27
C VAL A 286 -2.44 0.36 -27.09
N ARG A 287 -3.77 0.39 -26.89
CA ARG A 287 -4.65 1.39 -27.51
C ARG A 287 -4.24 2.81 -27.13
N LEU A 288 -4.03 3.08 -25.84
CA LEU A 288 -3.56 4.37 -25.33
C LEU A 288 -2.24 4.80 -25.98
N PHE A 289 -1.27 3.90 -26.10
CA PHE A 289 0.03 4.21 -26.71
C PHE A 289 -0.09 4.47 -28.22
N MET A 290 -0.95 3.74 -28.92
CA MET A 290 -1.25 3.98 -30.33
C MET A 290 -1.93 5.34 -30.56
N GLU A 291 -2.91 5.69 -29.73
CA GLU A 291 -3.54 7.03 -29.72
C GLU A 291 -2.51 8.13 -29.45
N SER A 292 -1.46 7.83 -28.69
CA SER A 292 -0.36 8.74 -28.38
C SER A 292 0.74 8.79 -29.45
N GLY A 293 0.53 8.17 -30.62
CA GLY A 293 1.40 8.27 -31.79
C GLY A 293 2.39 7.11 -32.00
N VAL A 294 2.29 6.02 -31.24
CA VAL A 294 3.11 4.82 -31.46
C VAL A 294 2.60 4.03 -32.66
N ARG A 295 3.46 3.79 -33.64
CA ARG A 295 3.15 2.97 -34.83
C ARG A 295 3.68 1.56 -34.64
N LEU A 296 2.82 0.55 -34.84
CA LEU A 296 3.21 -0.86 -34.72
C LEU A 296 4.31 -1.27 -35.71
N GLN A 297 4.37 -0.62 -36.88
CA GLN A 297 5.42 -0.87 -37.88
C GLN A 297 6.83 -0.55 -37.35
N ASP A 298 6.94 0.48 -36.50
CA ASP A 298 8.22 0.89 -35.90
C ASP A 298 8.62 -0.01 -34.72
N LEU A 299 7.67 -0.79 -34.17
CA LEU A 299 7.89 -1.72 -33.07
C LEU A 299 8.23 -3.14 -33.51
N ALA A 300 7.87 -3.51 -34.75
CA ALA A 300 8.06 -4.85 -35.30
C ALA A 300 9.50 -5.09 -35.78
N THR A 301 10.48 -4.88 -34.90
CA THR A 301 11.86 -5.28 -35.16
C THR A 301 12.02 -6.80 -34.99
N PRO A 302 12.96 -7.45 -35.70
CA PRO A 302 13.19 -8.89 -35.56
C PRO A 302 13.44 -9.32 -34.10
N ASP A 303 14.22 -8.54 -33.36
CA ASP A 303 14.52 -8.80 -31.94
C ASP A 303 13.26 -8.72 -31.07
N ALA A 304 12.42 -7.69 -31.28
CA ALA A 304 11.19 -7.51 -30.51
C ALA A 304 10.17 -8.63 -30.80
N LEU A 305 10.08 -9.09 -32.05
CA LEU A 305 9.23 -10.22 -32.42
C LEU A 305 9.73 -11.51 -31.77
N GLN A 306 11.03 -11.80 -31.84
CA GLN A 306 11.62 -12.96 -31.19
C GLN A 306 11.36 -12.97 -29.68
N ASP A 307 11.51 -11.82 -29.03
CA ASP A 307 11.20 -11.65 -27.61
C ASP A 307 9.71 -11.88 -27.29
N LEU A 308 8.79 -11.43 -28.14
CA LEU A 308 7.36 -11.64 -27.94
C LEU A 308 6.95 -13.10 -28.14
N TYR A 309 7.46 -13.76 -29.18
CA TYR A 309 7.16 -15.16 -29.47
C TYR A 309 7.71 -16.12 -28.40
N SER A 310 8.94 -15.89 -27.91
CA SER A 310 9.51 -16.69 -26.81
C SER A 310 8.71 -16.58 -25.50
N HIS A 311 8.11 -15.41 -25.22
CA HIS A 311 7.22 -15.24 -24.08
C HIS A 311 5.90 -16.01 -24.24
N LEU A 312 5.36 -16.13 -25.47
CA LEU A 312 4.17 -16.92 -25.74
C LEU A 312 4.44 -18.41 -25.51
N GLU A 313 5.56 -18.94 -25.99
CA GLU A 313 5.95 -20.33 -25.78
C GLU A 313 6.03 -20.66 -24.28
N THR A 314 6.67 -19.78 -23.49
CA THR A 314 6.79 -19.95 -22.03
C THR A 314 5.42 -19.97 -21.34
N LYS A 315 4.47 -19.12 -21.76
CA LYS A 315 3.10 -19.10 -21.22
C LYS A 315 2.30 -20.35 -21.62
N LEU A 316 2.43 -20.79 -22.87
CA LEU A 316 1.81 -22.02 -23.38
C LEU A 316 2.33 -23.27 -22.66
N HIS A 317 3.64 -23.36 -22.42
CA HIS A 317 4.24 -24.45 -21.66
C HIS A 317 3.76 -24.47 -20.20
N ARG A 318 3.65 -23.31 -19.53
CA ARG A 318 3.07 -23.24 -18.17
C ARG A 318 1.58 -23.60 -18.14
N ALA A 319 0.81 -23.18 -19.14
CA ALA A 319 -0.61 -23.53 -19.24
C ALA A 319 -0.82 -25.04 -19.44
N ARG A 320 0.04 -25.68 -20.24
CA ARG A 320 0.06 -27.14 -20.43
C ARG A 320 0.52 -27.89 -19.17
N ALA A 321 1.55 -27.40 -18.48
CA ALA A 321 2.06 -28.00 -17.25
C ALA A 321 1.14 -27.82 -16.01
N GLY A 322 0.21 -26.87 -16.06
CA GLY A 322 -0.79 -26.63 -15.01
C GLY A 322 -2.09 -27.44 -15.17
N CYS A 323 -2.26 -28.19 -16.25
CA CYS A 323 -3.34 -29.15 -16.40
C CYS A 323 -2.89 -30.49 -15.81
N PRO A 324 -3.56 -31.07 -14.81
CA PRO A 324 -3.30 -32.45 -14.43
C PRO A 324 -3.64 -33.32 -15.65
N GLU A 325 -2.62 -34.00 -16.20
CA GLU A 325 -2.81 -34.99 -17.25
C GLU A 325 -3.80 -36.05 -16.77
N GLY A 326 -4.99 -36.04 -17.35
CA GLY A 326 -6.05 -36.94 -16.91
C GLY A 326 -7.38 -36.79 -17.62
N LEU A 327 -7.41 -36.49 -18.92
CA LEU A 327 -8.57 -36.80 -19.78
C LEU A 327 -8.09 -37.11 -21.21
N PRO A 328 -8.33 -38.32 -21.75
CA PRO A 328 -8.07 -38.62 -23.15
C PRO A 328 -9.28 -38.14 -23.96
N GLY A 329 -9.05 -37.23 -24.91
CA GLY A 329 -10.12 -36.77 -25.79
C GLY A 329 -9.62 -35.68 -26.72
N GLY A 330 -9.39 -36.06 -27.97
CA GLY A 330 -8.70 -35.25 -28.96
C GLY A 330 -9.37 -33.93 -29.29
N TRP A 331 -8.52 -32.95 -29.58
CA TRP A 331 -8.82 -31.89 -30.54
C TRP A 331 -7.62 -31.81 -31.48
N GLN A 332 -7.65 -32.66 -32.51
CA GLN A 332 -6.96 -32.39 -33.76
C GLN A 332 -7.77 -31.33 -34.51
N GLY A 333 -7.08 -30.24 -34.86
CA GLY A 333 -7.40 -29.38 -36.00
C GLY A 333 -8.56 -28.41 -35.82
N VAL A 334 -8.24 -27.11 -35.83
CA VAL A 334 -8.76 -26.20 -36.86
C VAL A 334 -7.63 -25.20 -37.15
N LEU A 335 -7.36 -25.03 -38.43
CA LEU A 335 -6.50 -23.99 -39.04
C LEU A 335 -6.93 -22.58 -38.62
#